data_AF-A0AA40BQX8-F1
#
_entry.id   AF-A0AA40BQX8-F1
#
_cell.length_a   1.000
_cell.length_b   1.000
_cell.length_c   1.000
_cell.angle_alpha   90.00
_cell.angle_beta   90.00
_cell.angle_gamma   90.00
#
_symmetry.space_group_name_H-M   'P 1'
#
loop_
_entity.id
_entity.type
_entity.pdbx_description
1 polymer ?
#
loop_
_entity_poly.entity_id
_entity_poly.type
_entity_poly.pdbx_seq_one_letter_code
_entity_poly.pdbx_strand_id
1 'polypeptide(L)'
;MNHANCTIHAIPDLYGIGFRVGTYCQWLATLLAGAALPDEAGTMHANTICFQCAVLAALVLLTRKGVVQQPEVLVVILLAFGGFLAAQMFEYGLSGRPAKGTSAVRSFVVLQVFGGLIGYSLWFWWRGVGSLLPPAPASCVYYTFAFCRCPVASLRVFGIVMSIVGGALFVVAEALALTLPLLRSLRGGRKVALQHIITPSSPWPGHLWMPRSRIWLQMVLSVVSMCYLVVMVEMTLFWNPIVGANRMDSVGELLPLVIGATGLLRVLYILLREGLLVPITSHC
;
A
#
# COMPACT_ATOMS: atom_id res chain seq x y z
N MET A 1 2.63 -15.54 -41.99
CA MET A 1 2.86 -14.42 -41.06
C MET A 1 3.20 -15.03 -39.72
N ASN A 2 4.45 -14.94 -39.27
CA ASN A 2 4.86 -15.51 -37.99
C ASN A 2 4.24 -14.66 -36.88
N HIS A 3 3.31 -15.23 -36.12
CA HIS A 3 2.81 -14.61 -34.89
C HIS A 3 4.01 -14.43 -33.96
N ALA A 4 4.51 -13.21 -33.81
CA ALA A 4 5.45 -12.90 -32.75
C ALA A 4 4.73 -13.23 -31.43
N ASN A 5 5.29 -14.15 -30.65
CA ASN A 5 4.69 -14.56 -29.39
C ASN A 5 4.68 -13.35 -28.44
N CYS A 6 3.49 -12.82 -28.13
CA CYS A 6 3.28 -11.71 -27.20
C CYS A 6 3.45 -12.12 -25.72
N THR A 7 4.13 -13.23 -25.46
CA THR A 7 4.29 -13.81 -24.12
C THR A 7 5.22 -12.98 -23.26
N ILE A 8 4.76 -12.72 -22.04
CA ILE A 8 5.50 -12.04 -21.00
C ILE A 8 6.06 -13.09 -20.07
N HIS A 9 7.37 -13.06 -19.82
CA HIS A 9 7.97 -13.91 -18.79
C HIS A 9 7.82 -13.21 -17.45
N ALA A 10 7.17 -13.87 -16.50
CA ALA A 10 6.94 -13.27 -15.20
C ALA A 10 8.24 -12.98 -14.47
N ILE A 11 8.24 -11.92 -13.65
CA ILE A 11 9.24 -11.68 -12.61
C ILE A 11 8.63 -12.11 -11.26
N PRO A 12 8.87 -13.36 -10.81
CA PRO A 12 8.19 -13.89 -9.61
C PRO A 12 8.48 -13.08 -8.36
N ASP A 13 9.67 -12.47 -8.29
CA ASP A 13 10.13 -11.66 -7.16
C ASP A 13 9.35 -10.34 -6.99
N LEU A 14 8.63 -9.88 -8.01
CA LEU A 14 7.85 -8.64 -7.96
C LEU A 14 6.36 -8.87 -7.81
N TYR A 15 5.83 -9.95 -8.37
CA TYR A 15 4.38 -10.21 -8.39
C TYR A 15 4.02 -11.69 -8.61
N GLY A 16 4.94 -12.61 -8.33
CA GLY A 16 4.66 -14.05 -8.29
C GLY A 16 3.53 -14.38 -7.31
N ILE A 17 3.04 -15.62 -7.36
CA ILE A 17 1.88 -16.01 -6.55
C ILE A 17 2.18 -15.92 -5.05
N GLY A 18 3.39 -16.31 -4.62
CA GLY A 18 3.82 -16.17 -3.23
C GLY A 18 3.87 -14.70 -2.81
N PHE A 19 4.38 -13.85 -3.69
CA PHE A 19 4.46 -12.40 -3.47
C PHE A 19 3.07 -11.78 -3.30
N ARG A 20 2.14 -12.07 -4.21
CA ARG A 20 0.77 -11.52 -4.19
C ARG A 20 0.00 -11.97 -2.97
N VAL A 21 -0.07 -13.29 -2.73
CA VAL A 21 -0.79 -13.86 -1.59
C VAL A 21 -0.21 -13.34 -0.27
N GLY A 22 1.13 -13.30 -0.14
CA GLY A 22 1.80 -12.71 1.01
C GLY A 22 1.41 -11.25 1.23
N THR A 23 1.40 -10.46 0.16
CA THR A 23 1.00 -9.04 0.20
C THR A 23 -0.47 -8.88 0.62
N TYR A 24 -1.38 -9.73 0.14
CA TYR A 24 -2.79 -9.69 0.53
C TYR A 24 -2.98 -10.06 2.00
N CYS A 25 -2.29 -11.11 2.48
CA CYS A 25 -2.27 -11.47 3.90
C CYS A 25 -1.72 -10.32 4.76
N GLN A 26 -0.65 -9.66 4.31
CA GLN A 26 -0.07 -8.50 4.98
C GLN A 26 -1.08 -7.35 5.09
N TRP A 27 -1.79 -7.01 4.02
CA TRP A 27 -2.79 -5.93 4.08
C TRP A 27 -3.91 -6.25 5.07
N LEU A 28 -4.39 -7.50 5.06
CA LEU A 28 -5.43 -7.95 5.98
C LEU A 28 -4.95 -7.93 7.43
N ALA A 29 -3.72 -8.38 7.69
CA ALA A 29 -3.11 -8.34 9.02
C ALA A 29 -2.99 -6.89 9.53
N THR A 30 -2.52 -5.96 8.70
CA THR A 30 -2.40 -4.54 9.06
C THR A 30 -3.77 -3.91 9.33
N LEU A 31 -4.79 -4.24 8.53
CA LEU A 31 -6.15 -3.74 8.72
C LEU A 31 -6.75 -4.26 10.04
N LEU A 32 -6.68 -5.57 10.29
CA LEU A 32 -7.21 -6.19 11.50
C LEU A 32 -6.49 -5.71 12.76
N ALA A 33 -5.15 -5.59 12.70
CA ALA A 33 -4.39 -5.05 13.80
C ALA A 33 -4.77 -3.58 14.07
N GLY A 34 -4.86 -2.73 13.03
CA GLY A 34 -5.26 -1.33 13.19
C GLY A 34 -6.69 -1.16 13.74
N ALA A 35 -7.57 -2.10 13.41
CA ALA A 35 -8.95 -2.13 13.86
C ALA A 35 -9.10 -2.55 15.34
N ALA A 36 -8.40 -3.62 15.74
CA ALA A 36 -8.68 -4.32 16.99
C ALA A 36 -7.49 -4.37 17.97
N LEU A 37 -6.24 -4.29 17.49
CA LEU A 37 -5.02 -4.55 18.27
C LEU A 37 -4.04 -3.37 18.20
N PRO A 38 -4.28 -2.28 18.95
CA PRO A 38 -3.46 -1.07 18.89
C PRO A 38 -1.98 -1.30 19.24
N ASP A 39 -1.68 -2.30 20.09
CA ASP A 39 -0.32 -2.63 20.49
C ASP A 39 0.47 -3.37 19.37
N GLU A 40 -0.21 -4.12 18.49
CA GLU A 40 0.42 -4.89 17.40
C GLU A 40 0.48 -4.13 16.07
N ALA A 41 -0.44 -3.19 15.89
CA ALA A 41 -0.59 -2.48 14.62
C ALA A 41 0.62 -1.60 14.26
N GLY A 42 1.39 -1.14 15.25
CA GLY A 42 2.67 -0.46 15.00
C GLY A 42 3.68 -1.35 14.28
N THR A 43 3.82 -2.60 14.72
CA THR A 43 4.72 -3.60 14.13
C THR A 43 4.25 -4.03 12.75
N MET A 44 2.96 -4.31 12.57
CA MET A 44 2.41 -4.72 11.27
C MET A 44 2.67 -3.65 10.20
N HIS A 45 2.45 -2.40 10.55
CA HIS A 45 2.68 -1.29 9.64
C HIS A 45 4.17 -1.05 9.36
N ALA A 46 5.07 -1.19 10.33
CA ALA A 46 6.51 -1.11 10.07
C ALA A 46 6.94 -2.17 9.04
N ASN A 47 6.43 -3.40 9.15
CA ASN A 47 6.67 -4.45 8.18
C ASN A 47 6.13 -4.08 6.79
N THR A 48 4.92 -3.52 6.71
CA THR A 48 4.33 -3.06 5.44
C THR A 48 5.18 -1.96 4.78
N ILE A 49 5.69 -0.98 5.54
CA ILE A 49 6.55 0.08 4.99
C ILE A 49 7.86 -0.51 4.45
N CYS A 50 8.55 -1.32 5.26
CA CYS A 50 9.81 -1.94 4.85
C CYS A 50 9.64 -2.74 3.55
N PHE A 51 8.53 -3.47 3.45
CA PHE A 51 8.16 -4.19 2.25
C PHE A 51 7.95 -3.24 1.06
N GLN A 52 7.16 -2.18 1.21
CA GLN A 52 6.94 -1.21 0.15
C GLN A 52 8.22 -0.49 -0.30
N CYS A 53 9.13 -0.14 0.62
CA CYS A 53 10.45 0.40 0.29
C CYS A 53 11.20 -0.54 -0.66
N ALA A 54 11.26 -1.83 -0.29
CA ALA A 54 11.97 -2.84 -1.07
C ALA A 54 11.36 -3.02 -2.46
N VAL A 55 10.03 -3.04 -2.54
CA VAL A 55 9.29 -3.18 -3.81
C VAL A 55 9.49 -1.98 -4.71
N LEU A 56 9.41 -0.76 -4.17
CA LEU A 56 9.67 0.46 -4.94
C LEU A 56 11.12 0.49 -5.45
N ALA A 57 12.09 0.15 -4.61
CA ALA A 57 13.49 0.07 -5.01
C ALA A 57 13.72 -0.99 -6.10
N ALA A 58 13.17 -2.19 -5.93
CA ALA A 58 13.25 -3.27 -6.91
C ALA A 58 12.61 -2.86 -8.24
N LEU A 59 11.43 -2.24 -8.21
CA LEU A 59 10.74 -1.75 -9.41
C LEU A 59 11.59 -0.71 -10.15
N VAL A 60 12.16 0.27 -9.45
CA VAL A 60 13.04 1.29 -10.07
C VAL A 60 14.28 0.64 -10.69
N LEU A 61 14.91 -0.30 -9.98
CA LEU A 61 16.11 -0.99 -10.47
C LEU A 61 15.82 -1.85 -11.70
N LEU A 62 14.72 -2.60 -11.70
CA LEU A 62 14.35 -3.48 -12.80
C LEU A 62 13.86 -2.69 -14.01
N THR A 63 13.14 -1.59 -13.78
CA THR A 63 12.77 -0.63 -14.84
C THR A 63 14.00 -0.02 -15.49
N ARG A 64 15.02 0.37 -14.71
CA ARG A 64 16.29 0.86 -15.24
C ARG A 64 17.02 -0.19 -16.08
N LYS A 65 16.93 -1.48 -15.71
CA LYS A 65 17.50 -2.58 -16.49
C LYS A 65 16.72 -2.88 -17.78
N GLY A 66 15.55 -2.28 -17.98
CA GLY A 66 14.73 -2.49 -19.17
C GLY A 66 14.16 -3.91 -19.27
N VAL A 67 13.99 -4.60 -18.14
CA VAL A 67 13.45 -5.96 -18.11
C VAL A 67 11.97 -6.03 -17.76
N VAL A 68 11.38 -4.91 -17.32
CA VAL A 68 9.98 -4.84 -16.88
C VAL A 68 9.11 -4.31 -18.00
N GLN A 69 7.94 -4.90 -18.18
CA GLN A 69 6.93 -4.53 -19.15
C GLN A 69 5.75 -3.80 -18.48
N GLN A 70 4.92 -3.15 -19.30
CA GLN A 70 3.82 -2.30 -18.83
C GLN A 70 2.85 -2.97 -17.84
N PRO A 71 2.32 -4.19 -18.08
CA PRO A 71 1.38 -4.81 -17.14
C PRO A 71 2.04 -5.19 -15.82
N GLU A 72 3.34 -5.54 -15.82
CA GLU A 72 4.09 -5.85 -14.60
C GLU A 72 4.23 -4.60 -13.73
N VAL A 73 4.57 -3.46 -14.32
CA VAL A 73 4.65 -2.18 -13.61
C VAL A 73 3.31 -1.83 -12.96
N LEU A 74 2.20 -2.00 -13.69
CA LEU A 74 0.86 -1.72 -13.18
C LEU A 74 0.51 -2.59 -11.98
N VAL A 75 0.79 -3.90 -12.06
CA VAL A 75 0.55 -4.83 -10.95
C VAL A 75 1.34 -4.41 -9.71
N VAL A 76 2.63 -4.08 -9.88
CA VAL A 76 3.48 -3.68 -8.75
C VAL A 76 3.03 -2.35 -8.15
N ILE A 77 2.63 -1.37 -8.96
CA ILE A 77 2.08 -0.10 -8.46
C ILE A 77 0.80 -0.34 -7.65
N LEU A 78 -0.12 -1.18 -8.14
CA LEU A 78 -1.36 -1.52 -7.44
C LEU A 78 -1.10 -2.25 -6.12
N LEU A 79 -0.14 -3.18 -6.10
CA LEU A 79 0.29 -3.88 -4.89
C LEU A 79 0.90 -2.90 -3.87
N ALA A 80 1.77 -1.99 -4.32
CA ALA A 80 2.33 -0.98 -3.45
C ALA A 80 1.24 -0.02 -2.91
N PHE A 81 0.26 0.36 -3.72
CA PHE A 81 -0.84 1.23 -3.32
C PHE A 81 -1.77 0.58 -2.28
N GLY A 82 -2.05 -0.73 -2.40
CA GLY A 82 -2.85 -1.46 -1.40
C GLY A 82 -2.22 -1.46 -0.01
N GLY A 83 -0.89 -1.58 0.06
CA GLY A 83 -0.17 -1.48 1.34
C GLY A 83 -0.32 -0.10 1.98
N PHE A 84 -0.38 0.97 1.18
CA PHE A 84 -0.55 2.33 1.67
C PHE A 84 -1.95 2.53 2.23
N LEU A 85 -2.97 2.06 1.52
CA LEU A 85 -4.34 2.11 2.03
C LEU A 85 -4.49 1.32 3.33
N ALA A 86 -3.85 0.16 3.46
CA ALA A 86 -3.86 -0.61 4.70
C ALA A 86 -3.12 0.14 5.85
N ALA A 87 -2.01 0.81 5.54
CA ALA A 87 -1.17 1.53 6.48
C ALA A 87 -1.79 2.84 7.00
N GLN A 88 -2.33 3.70 6.11
CA GLN A 88 -2.89 5.00 6.50
C GLN A 88 -4.07 4.91 7.47
N MET A 89 -4.77 3.77 7.46
CA MET A 89 -5.87 3.47 8.37
C MET A 89 -5.45 3.44 9.84
N PHE A 90 -4.16 3.20 10.09
CA PHE A 90 -3.57 3.22 11.42
C PHE A 90 -3.16 4.62 11.87
N GLU A 91 -2.52 5.42 11.00
CA GLU A 91 -2.06 6.77 11.37
C GLU A 91 -3.22 7.73 11.65
N TYR A 92 -4.34 7.58 10.94
CA TYR A 92 -5.55 8.38 11.15
C TYR A 92 -6.58 7.74 12.11
N GLY A 93 -6.23 6.60 12.73
CA GLY A 93 -6.89 6.09 13.93
C GLY A 93 -8.33 5.61 13.76
N LEU A 94 -8.52 4.40 13.19
CA LEU A 94 -9.76 3.64 13.37
C LEU A 94 -10.13 3.41 14.84
N SER A 95 -9.14 3.34 15.75
CA SER A 95 -9.39 3.04 17.16
C SER A 95 -9.69 4.26 18.02
N GLY A 96 -9.57 5.48 17.47
CA GLY A 96 -9.61 6.73 18.25
C GLY A 96 -8.47 6.87 19.27
N ARG A 97 -7.60 5.86 19.41
CA ARG A 97 -6.47 5.85 20.34
C ARG A 97 -5.18 6.06 19.56
N PRO A 98 -4.28 6.96 20.02
CA PRO A 98 -2.96 7.07 19.41
C PRO A 98 -2.25 5.73 19.54
N ALA A 99 -1.86 5.19 18.40
CA ALA A 99 -0.92 4.11 18.30
C ALA A 99 0.31 4.38 19.18
N LYS A 100 0.65 3.45 20.09
CA LYS A 100 1.92 3.52 20.81
C LYS A 100 3.06 3.38 19.78
N GLY A 101 4.02 4.31 19.81
CA GLY A 101 5.25 4.21 19.01
C GLY A 101 5.21 4.80 17.59
N THR A 102 4.27 5.70 17.27
CA THR A 102 4.36 6.54 16.07
C THR A 102 5.45 7.60 16.24
N SER A 103 6.62 7.37 15.62
CA SER A 103 7.72 8.34 15.60
C SER A 103 7.63 9.25 14.37
N ALA A 104 8.11 10.49 14.49
CA ALA A 104 8.22 11.41 13.35
C ALA A 104 9.07 10.82 12.21
N VAL A 105 10.08 10.01 12.55
CA VAL A 105 10.89 9.26 11.58
C VAL A 105 10.04 8.28 10.79
N ARG A 106 9.15 7.53 11.46
CA ARG A 106 8.27 6.57 10.78
C ARG A 106 7.33 7.26 9.81
N SER A 107 6.64 8.32 10.24
CA SER A 107 5.76 9.08 9.35
C SER A 107 6.52 9.71 8.20
N PHE A 108 7.75 10.21 8.42
CA PHE A 108 8.62 10.68 7.35
C PHE A 108 8.98 9.59 6.34
N VAL A 109 9.29 8.36 6.79
CA VAL A 109 9.58 7.25 5.88
C VAL A 109 8.35 6.86 5.07
N VAL A 110 7.16 6.77 5.69
CA VAL A 110 5.88 6.53 4.99
C VAL A 110 5.68 7.55 3.88
N LEU A 111 5.88 8.82 4.23
CA LEU A 111 5.82 9.98 3.35
C LEU A 111 6.66 9.80 2.10
N GLN A 112 7.94 9.45 2.29
CA GLN A 112 8.90 9.32 1.19
C GLN A 112 8.58 8.12 0.29
N VAL A 113 8.18 6.99 0.87
CA VAL A 113 7.84 5.79 0.09
C VAL A 113 6.63 6.05 -0.81
N PHE A 114 5.59 6.68 -0.26
CA PHE A 114 4.40 6.94 -1.04
C PHE A 114 4.59 8.08 -2.04
N GLY A 115 5.29 9.15 -1.66
CA GLY A 115 5.71 10.18 -2.60
C GLY A 115 6.52 9.62 -3.77
N GLY A 116 7.43 8.68 -3.47
CA GLY A 116 8.17 7.93 -4.49
C GLY A 116 7.27 7.08 -5.40
N LEU A 117 6.26 6.40 -4.84
CA LEU A 117 5.30 5.62 -5.61
C LEU A 117 4.44 6.49 -6.53
N ILE A 118 3.96 7.64 -6.05
CA ILE A 118 3.21 8.62 -6.86
C ILE A 118 4.09 9.18 -7.97
N GLY A 119 5.32 9.59 -7.64
CA GLY A 119 6.28 10.08 -8.62
C GLY A 119 6.57 9.03 -9.70
N TYR A 120 6.73 7.77 -9.29
CA TYR A 120 6.91 6.66 -10.21
C TYR A 120 5.67 6.39 -11.07
N SER A 121 4.46 6.42 -10.49
CA SER A 121 3.19 6.29 -11.24
C SER A 121 3.06 7.40 -12.29
N LEU A 122 3.32 8.65 -11.90
CA LEU A 122 3.29 9.79 -12.84
C LEU A 122 4.29 9.58 -13.98
N TRP A 123 5.53 9.18 -13.67
CA TRP A 123 6.53 8.86 -14.69
C TRP A 123 6.08 7.72 -15.61
N PHE A 124 5.49 6.66 -15.05
CA PHE A 124 5.00 5.51 -15.81
C PHE A 124 3.95 5.94 -16.84
N TRP A 125 2.93 6.69 -16.43
CA TRP A 125 1.89 7.16 -17.35
C TRP A 125 2.41 8.21 -18.35
N TRP A 126 3.35 9.06 -17.92
CA TRP A 126 3.87 10.11 -18.78
C TRP A 126 4.85 9.58 -19.84
N ARG A 127 5.79 8.71 -19.47
CA ARG A 127 6.84 8.20 -20.37
C ARG A 127 6.91 6.68 -20.45
N GLY A 128 6.64 5.97 -19.36
CA GLY A 128 6.73 4.50 -19.32
C GLY A 128 5.82 3.81 -20.35
N VAL A 129 4.57 4.25 -20.47
CA VAL A 129 3.59 3.69 -21.43
C VAL A 129 3.97 3.96 -22.90
N GLY A 130 4.67 5.07 -23.17
CA GLY A 130 4.89 5.54 -24.55
C GLY A 130 6.23 5.19 -25.18
N SER A 131 7.33 5.15 -24.42
CA SER A 131 8.66 5.12 -25.03
C SER A 131 9.81 4.54 -24.20
N LEU A 132 9.69 4.45 -22.87
CA LEU A 132 10.81 4.08 -22.00
C LEU A 132 10.77 2.65 -21.43
N LEU A 133 9.61 2.00 -21.46
CA LEU A 133 9.54 0.55 -21.22
C LEU A 133 9.71 -0.18 -22.56
N PRO A 134 10.27 -1.41 -22.57
CA PRO A 134 10.33 -2.24 -23.76
C PRO A 134 8.97 -2.24 -24.45
N PRO A 135 8.86 -1.69 -25.67
CA PRO A 135 7.59 -1.62 -26.35
C PRO A 135 7.11 -3.04 -26.59
N ALA A 136 5.79 -3.24 -26.49
CA ALA A 136 5.19 -4.47 -26.97
C ALA A 136 5.61 -4.67 -28.44
N PRO A 137 5.87 -5.92 -28.89
CA PRO A 137 6.05 -6.19 -30.31
C PRO A 137 4.90 -5.57 -31.12
N ALA A 138 5.13 -5.15 -32.37
CA ALA A 138 4.20 -4.31 -33.14
C ALA A 138 2.75 -4.87 -33.29
N SER A 139 2.55 -6.17 -33.03
CA SER A 139 1.25 -6.85 -33.04
C SER A 139 0.63 -7.07 -31.65
N CYS A 140 1.27 -6.64 -30.58
CA CYS A 140 0.89 -6.97 -29.21
C CYS A 140 0.30 -5.75 -28.48
N VAL A 141 -0.82 -5.98 -27.80
CA VAL A 141 -1.49 -4.96 -26.98
C VAL A 141 -1.61 -5.50 -25.57
N TYR A 142 -1.19 -4.69 -24.59
CA TYR A 142 -1.36 -5.01 -23.18
C TYR A 142 -2.62 -4.37 -22.61
N TYR A 143 -3.26 -5.08 -21.69
CA TYR A 143 -4.56 -4.73 -21.13
C TYR A 143 -4.50 -4.54 -19.62
N THR A 144 -5.39 -3.72 -19.07
CA THR A 144 -5.59 -3.52 -17.63
C THR A 144 -7.03 -3.05 -17.39
N PHE A 145 -7.35 -2.74 -16.12
CA PHE A 145 -8.66 -2.42 -15.49
C PHE A 145 -9.28 -3.57 -14.68
N ALA A 146 -10.39 -3.36 -13.95
CA ALA A 146 -10.97 -4.39 -13.07
C ALA A 146 -12.03 -5.23 -13.78
N PHE A 147 -12.95 -4.54 -14.47
CA PHE A 147 -14.14 -5.17 -15.05
C PHE A 147 -14.24 -5.02 -16.57
N CYS A 148 -13.35 -4.23 -17.20
CA CYS A 148 -13.27 -4.07 -18.65
C CYS A 148 -11.89 -4.42 -19.16
N ARG A 149 -11.78 -5.16 -20.27
CA ARG A 149 -10.49 -5.33 -20.93
C ARG A 149 -10.12 -4.05 -21.67
N CYS A 150 -9.33 -3.21 -21.04
CA CYS A 150 -9.03 -1.86 -21.53
C CYS A 150 -7.54 -1.73 -21.88
N PRO A 151 -7.16 -1.33 -23.11
CA PRO A 151 -5.75 -1.20 -23.49
C PRO A 151 -5.02 -0.19 -22.60
N VAL A 152 -3.83 -0.55 -22.11
CA VAL A 152 -3.04 0.32 -21.21
C VAL A 152 -2.76 1.69 -21.85
N ALA A 153 -2.45 1.70 -23.15
CA ALA A 153 -2.20 2.92 -23.91
C ALA A 153 -3.41 3.88 -23.92
N SER A 154 -4.63 3.34 -24.01
CA SER A 154 -5.86 4.15 -24.02
C SER A 154 -6.16 4.80 -22.67
N LEU A 155 -5.65 4.23 -21.57
CA LEU A 155 -5.82 4.75 -20.22
C LEU A 155 -4.75 5.77 -19.81
N ARG A 156 -3.84 6.14 -20.72
CA ARG A 156 -2.71 7.02 -20.41
C ARG A 156 -3.11 8.35 -19.79
N VAL A 157 -4.04 9.07 -20.41
CA VAL A 157 -4.50 10.38 -19.91
C VAL A 157 -5.19 10.22 -18.55
N PHE A 158 -6.04 9.21 -18.42
CA PHE A 158 -6.69 8.89 -17.15
C PHE A 158 -5.67 8.63 -16.03
N GLY A 159 -4.64 7.82 -16.30
CA GLY A 159 -3.59 7.52 -15.33
C GLY A 159 -2.74 8.73 -14.93
N ILE A 160 -2.45 9.65 -15.87
CA ILE A 160 -1.79 10.93 -15.58
C ILE A 160 -2.65 11.76 -14.63
N VAL A 161 -3.92 11.96 -14.97
CA VAL A 161 -4.86 12.76 -14.16
C VAL A 161 -4.98 12.18 -12.76
N MET A 162 -5.19 10.86 -12.65
CA MET A 162 -5.30 10.19 -11.35
C MET A 162 -4.01 10.31 -10.53
N SER A 163 -2.83 10.22 -11.15
CA SER A 163 -1.55 10.38 -10.45
C SER A 163 -1.33 11.82 -9.96
N ILE A 164 -1.72 12.83 -10.75
CA ILE A 164 -1.63 14.24 -10.36
C ILE A 164 -2.60 14.55 -9.23
N VAL A 165 -3.87 14.13 -9.36
CA VAL A 165 -4.89 14.35 -8.33
C VAL A 165 -4.50 13.64 -7.04
N GLY A 166 -4.10 12.37 -7.11
CA GLY A 166 -3.61 11.61 -5.96
C GLY A 166 -2.38 12.26 -5.32
N GLY A 167 -1.44 12.74 -6.13
CA GLY A 167 -0.26 13.47 -5.66
C GLY A 167 -0.60 14.79 -4.98
N ALA A 168 -1.52 15.57 -5.54
CA ALA A 168 -1.97 16.82 -4.94
C ALA A 168 -2.69 16.59 -3.61
N LEU A 169 -3.61 15.62 -3.56
CA LEU A 169 -4.30 15.25 -2.33
C LEU A 169 -3.32 14.78 -1.25
N PHE A 170 -2.32 13.99 -1.64
CA PHE A 170 -1.27 13.56 -0.73
C PHE A 170 -0.46 14.74 -0.18
N VAL A 171 0.07 15.61 -1.05
CA VAL A 171 0.85 16.79 -0.64
C VAL A 171 0.04 17.70 0.29
N VAL A 172 -1.26 17.89 0.01
CA VAL A 172 -2.14 18.69 0.87
C VAL A 172 -2.35 18.02 2.24
N ALA A 173 -2.64 16.73 2.28
CA ALA A 173 -2.80 15.98 3.52
C ALA A 173 -1.54 16.07 4.39
N GLU A 174 -0.37 15.95 3.78
CA GLU A 174 0.93 16.02 4.44
C GLU A 174 1.28 17.43 4.92
N ALA A 175 1.03 18.45 4.09
CA ALA A 175 1.20 19.83 4.49
C ALA A 175 0.34 20.15 5.72
N LEU A 176 -0.91 19.67 5.75
CA LEU A 176 -1.80 19.85 6.91
C LEU A 176 -1.28 19.08 8.14
N ALA A 177 -0.83 17.83 7.97
CA ALA A 177 -0.31 17.00 9.06
C ALA A 177 0.95 17.61 9.72
N LEU A 178 1.83 18.24 8.94
CA LEU A 178 3.08 18.85 9.43
C LEU A 178 2.90 20.30 9.93
N THR A 179 2.04 21.10 9.27
CA THR A 179 1.89 22.53 9.61
C THR A 179 1.01 22.78 10.83
N LEU A 180 -0.08 22.02 11.01
CA LEU A 180 -0.99 22.21 12.14
C LEU A 180 -0.31 22.06 13.52
N PRO A 181 0.58 21.08 13.75
CA PRO A 181 1.27 20.92 15.02
C PRO A 181 2.36 21.98 15.21
N LEU A 182 3.07 22.34 14.14
CA LEU A 182 4.08 23.41 14.17
C LEU A 182 3.45 24.76 14.52
N LEU A 183 2.33 25.11 13.90
CA LEU A 183 1.57 26.33 14.19
C LEU A 183 1.04 26.35 15.64
N ARG A 184 0.56 25.21 16.15
CA ARG A 184 0.16 25.07 17.56
C ARG A 184 1.35 25.22 18.50
N SER A 185 2.50 24.65 18.14
CA SER A 185 3.73 24.73 18.91
C SER A 185 4.31 26.15 18.95
N LEU A 186 4.19 26.91 17.86
CA LEU A 186 4.59 28.32 17.82
C LEU A 186 3.67 29.18 18.70
N ARG A 187 2.37 28.85 18.79
CA ARG A 187 1.42 29.50 19.70
C ARG A 187 1.56 29.07 21.17
N GLY A 188 2.07 27.87 21.44
CA GLY A 188 2.18 27.27 22.79
C GLY A 188 3.50 27.51 23.54
N GLY A 189 4.47 28.20 22.94
CA GLY A 189 5.78 28.50 23.54
C GLY A 189 6.84 27.39 23.39
N ARG A 190 8.11 27.81 23.36
CA ARG A 190 9.32 27.00 23.03
C ARG A 190 9.49 25.68 23.82
N LYS A 191 8.95 25.57 25.04
CA LYS A 191 9.08 24.38 25.89
C LYS A 191 8.22 23.20 25.40
N VAL A 192 7.07 23.47 24.76
CA VAL A 192 6.18 22.43 24.19
C VAL A 192 6.73 21.89 22.86
N ALA A 193 7.45 22.73 22.11
CA ALA A 193 8.05 22.38 20.81
C ALA A 193 9.12 21.30 20.91
N LEU A 194 10.06 21.47 21.86
CA LEU A 194 11.17 20.53 22.05
C LEU A 194 10.66 19.19 22.59
N GLN A 195 9.61 19.22 23.40
CA GLN A 195 8.98 18.03 23.97
C GLN A 195 8.27 17.20 22.89
N HIS A 196 7.64 17.81 21.89
CA HIS A 196 7.04 17.10 20.75
C HIS A 196 8.02 16.42 19.79
N ILE A 197 9.26 16.92 19.70
CA ILE A 197 10.31 16.34 18.83
C ILE A 197 11.02 15.17 19.53
N ILE A 198 11.16 15.22 20.87
CA ILE A 198 11.97 14.26 21.65
C ILE A 198 11.11 13.17 22.31
N THR A 199 9.84 13.43 22.64
CA THR A 199 8.97 12.40 23.24
C THR A 199 8.17 11.64 22.17
N PRO A 200 8.09 10.29 22.26
CA PRO A 200 7.19 9.50 21.43
C PRO A 200 5.77 9.96 21.71
N SER A 201 5.16 10.62 20.72
CA SER A 201 3.76 11.03 20.64
C SER A 201 3.02 11.08 21.98
N SER A 202 3.11 12.21 22.69
CA SER A 202 2.07 12.62 23.62
C SER A 202 0.70 12.47 22.93
N PRO A 203 -0.31 11.86 23.57
CA PRO A 203 -1.66 11.81 23.03
C PRO A 203 -2.08 13.21 22.62
N TRP A 204 -2.53 13.38 21.38
CA TRP A 204 -2.98 14.67 20.88
C TRP A 204 -4.04 15.25 21.84
N PRO A 205 -3.90 16.52 22.30
CA PRO A 205 -4.88 17.16 23.16
C PRO A 205 -6.08 17.53 22.29
N GLY A 206 -7.04 16.61 22.21
CA GLY A 206 -8.21 16.72 21.33
C GLY A 206 -8.62 15.35 20.80
N HIS A 207 -8.91 14.42 21.70
CA HIS A 207 -9.56 13.16 21.39
C HIS A 207 -10.99 13.43 20.91
N LEU A 208 -11.16 13.85 19.65
CA LEU A 208 -12.44 13.72 18.98
C LEU A 208 -12.70 12.21 18.89
N TRP A 209 -13.49 11.70 19.82
CA TRP A 209 -14.11 10.38 19.71
C TRP A 209 -14.77 10.33 18.33
N MET A 210 -14.14 9.63 17.38
CA MET A 210 -14.81 9.39 16.11
C MET A 210 -16.04 8.55 16.43
N PRO A 211 -17.24 8.96 15.99
CA PRO A 211 -18.44 8.16 16.17
C PRO A 211 -18.20 6.75 15.64
N ARG A 212 -18.70 5.72 16.35
CA ARG A 212 -18.58 4.31 15.92
C ARG A 212 -18.97 4.10 14.46
N SER A 213 -19.94 4.86 13.95
CA SER A 213 -20.35 4.84 12.54
C SER A 213 -19.25 5.25 11.55
N ARG A 214 -18.40 6.22 11.90
CA ARG A 214 -17.26 6.64 11.06
C ARG A 214 -16.18 5.57 11.01
N ILE A 215 -15.90 4.93 12.15
CA ILE A 215 -14.93 3.83 12.25
C ILE A 215 -15.39 2.65 11.38
N TRP A 216 -16.66 2.25 11.52
CA TRP A 216 -17.26 1.19 10.71
C TRP A 216 -17.25 1.52 9.21
N LEU A 217 -17.67 2.74 8.84
CA LEU A 217 -17.65 3.18 7.45
C LEU A 217 -16.24 3.12 6.87
N GLN A 218 -15.25 3.61 7.62
CA GLN A 218 -13.86 3.61 7.19
C GLN A 218 -13.34 2.17 7.00
N MET A 219 -13.63 1.23 7.91
CA MET A 219 -13.28 -0.18 7.73
C MET A 219 -13.92 -0.77 6.47
N VAL A 220 -15.21 -0.54 6.27
CA VAL A 220 -15.94 -1.04 5.09
C VAL A 220 -15.31 -0.48 3.81
N LEU A 221 -15.04 0.82 3.75
CA LEU A 221 -14.39 1.46 2.60
C LEU A 221 -13.01 0.87 2.32
N SER A 222 -12.24 0.55 3.36
CA SER A 222 -10.93 -0.08 3.20
C SER A 222 -11.01 -1.51 2.71
N VAL A 223 -11.90 -2.32 3.27
CA VAL A 223 -12.12 -3.70 2.80
C VAL A 223 -12.55 -3.68 1.32
N VAL A 224 -13.51 -2.82 0.97
CA VAL A 224 -13.97 -2.67 -0.42
C VAL A 224 -12.84 -2.24 -1.34
N SER A 225 -12.03 -1.27 -0.93
CA SER A 225 -10.89 -0.76 -1.70
C SER A 225 -9.80 -1.83 -1.87
N MET A 226 -9.49 -2.59 -0.82
CA MET A 226 -8.55 -3.71 -0.88
C MET A 226 -9.04 -4.82 -1.82
N CYS A 227 -10.30 -5.24 -1.68
CA CYS A 227 -10.91 -6.22 -2.59
C CYS A 227 -10.86 -5.73 -4.05
N TYR A 228 -11.16 -4.46 -4.28
CA TYR A 228 -11.06 -3.85 -5.61
C TYR A 228 -9.63 -3.90 -6.16
N LEU A 229 -8.61 -3.61 -5.34
CA LEU A 229 -7.20 -3.69 -5.76
C LEU A 229 -6.75 -5.12 -6.03
N VAL A 230 -7.19 -6.10 -5.24
CA VAL A 230 -6.95 -7.52 -5.52
C VAL A 230 -7.55 -7.88 -6.88
N VAL A 231 -8.81 -7.54 -7.13
CA VAL A 231 -9.47 -7.81 -8.41
C VAL A 231 -8.72 -7.14 -9.56
N MET A 232 -8.31 -5.87 -9.41
CA MET A 232 -7.51 -5.15 -10.42
C MET A 232 -6.19 -5.85 -10.75
N VAL A 233 -5.46 -6.33 -9.73
CA VAL A 233 -4.19 -7.05 -9.91
C VAL A 233 -4.43 -8.37 -10.64
N GLU A 234 -5.36 -9.18 -10.13
CA GLU A 234 -5.65 -10.51 -10.69
C GLU A 234 -6.18 -10.42 -12.12
N MET A 235 -7.04 -9.44 -12.41
CA MET A 235 -7.58 -9.22 -13.77
C MET A 235 -6.50 -8.69 -14.72
N THR A 236 -5.62 -7.81 -14.26
CA THR A 236 -4.48 -7.36 -15.08
C THR A 236 -3.57 -8.54 -15.43
N LEU A 237 -3.33 -9.48 -14.50
CA LEU A 237 -2.57 -10.68 -14.79
C LEU A 237 -3.32 -11.65 -15.72
N PHE A 238 -4.63 -11.79 -15.53
CA PHE A 238 -5.47 -12.67 -16.33
C PHE A 238 -5.61 -12.23 -17.79
N TRP A 239 -5.69 -10.93 -18.07
CA TRP A 239 -5.87 -10.42 -19.44
C TRP A 239 -4.60 -10.38 -20.28
N ASN A 240 -3.43 -10.58 -19.67
CA ASN A 240 -2.15 -10.57 -20.35
C ASN A 240 -1.53 -11.98 -20.34
N PRO A 241 -0.87 -12.40 -21.44
CA PRO A 241 -0.27 -13.73 -21.54
C PRO A 241 1.05 -13.81 -20.74
N ILE A 242 0.94 -13.78 -19.42
CA ILE A 242 2.07 -13.82 -18.49
C ILE A 242 2.33 -15.28 -18.09
N VAL A 243 3.50 -15.79 -18.43
CA VAL A 243 3.93 -17.15 -18.14
C VAL A 243 4.74 -17.17 -16.84
N GLY A 244 4.42 -18.10 -15.94
CA GLY A 244 5.17 -18.31 -14.69
C GLY A 244 4.68 -17.50 -13.48
N ALA A 245 3.75 -16.55 -13.64
CA ALA A 245 3.25 -15.74 -12.52
C ALA A 245 2.46 -16.52 -11.44
N ASN A 246 2.00 -17.73 -11.78
CA ASN A 246 1.23 -18.61 -10.89
C ASN A 246 2.04 -19.82 -10.39
N ARG A 247 3.35 -19.87 -10.66
CA ARG A 247 4.24 -20.93 -10.17
C ARG A 247 5.10 -20.36 -9.05
N MET A 248 5.42 -21.21 -8.07
CA MET A 248 6.34 -20.85 -6.98
C MET A 248 7.72 -21.41 -7.28
N ASP A 249 8.48 -20.68 -8.10
CA ASP A 249 9.76 -21.12 -8.65
C ASP A 249 10.93 -20.28 -8.11
N SER A 250 10.67 -19.20 -7.34
CA SER A 250 11.72 -18.33 -6.77
C SER A 250 11.71 -18.31 -5.24
N VAL A 251 12.90 -18.14 -4.63
CA VAL A 251 13.02 -17.86 -3.20
C VAL A 251 12.52 -16.45 -2.86
N GLY A 252 12.59 -15.51 -3.80
CA GLY A 252 12.20 -14.12 -3.60
C GLY A 252 10.71 -13.93 -3.30
N GLU A 253 9.84 -14.80 -3.82
CA GLU A 253 8.39 -14.77 -3.54
C GLU A 253 7.99 -15.49 -2.24
N LEU A 254 8.86 -16.35 -1.70
CA LEU A 254 8.63 -17.04 -0.42
C LEU A 254 8.74 -16.05 0.76
N LEU A 255 9.64 -15.07 0.68
CA LEU A 255 9.83 -14.05 1.72
C LEU A 255 8.54 -13.26 2.00
N PRO A 256 7.90 -12.59 1.01
CA PRO A 256 6.61 -11.93 1.22
C PRO A 256 5.53 -12.88 1.72
N LEU A 257 5.48 -14.11 1.19
CA LEU A 257 4.49 -15.11 1.60
C LEU A 257 4.60 -15.43 3.10
N VAL A 258 5.81 -15.74 3.56
CA VAL A 258 6.06 -16.09 4.96
C VAL A 258 5.81 -14.89 5.87
N ILE A 259 6.31 -13.70 5.53
CA ILE A 259 6.11 -12.49 6.35
C ILE A 259 4.62 -12.14 6.45
N GLY A 260 3.90 -12.16 5.32
CA GLY A 260 2.47 -11.87 5.28
C GLY A 260 1.63 -12.91 6.02
N ALA A 261 1.88 -14.20 5.79
CA ALA A 261 1.14 -15.28 6.42
C ALA A 261 1.39 -15.34 7.94
N THR A 262 2.65 -15.25 8.39
CA THR A 262 2.97 -15.24 9.83
C THR A 262 2.46 -14.00 10.53
N GLY A 263 2.49 -12.83 9.88
CA GLY A 263 1.88 -11.60 10.39
C GLY A 263 0.38 -11.76 10.60
N LEU A 264 -0.32 -12.32 9.60
CA LEU A 264 -1.76 -12.60 9.71
C LEU A 264 -2.07 -13.62 10.79
N LEU A 265 -1.32 -14.73 10.86
CA LEU A 265 -1.50 -15.76 11.89
C LEU A 265 -1.29 -15.19 13.29
N ARG A 266 -0.28 -14.35 13.50
CA ARG A 266 -0.04 -13.67 14.78
C ARG A 266 -1.22 -12.79 15.18
N VAL A 267 -1.71 -11.95 14.26
CA VAL A 267 -2.85 -11.06 14.51
C VAL A 267 -4.10 -11.87 14.84
N LEU A 268 -4.40 -12.92 14.07
CA LEU A 268 -5.55 -13.79 14.32
C LEU A 268 -5.42 -14.53 15.66
N TYR A 269 -4.24 -15.03 15.99
CA TYR A 269 -3.99 -15.70 17.28
C TYR A 269 -4.25 -14.77 18.47
N ILE A 270 -3.74 -13.54 18.41
CA ILE A 270 -3.96 -12.56 19.48
C ILE A 270 -5.43 -12.17 19.57
N LEU A 271 -6.08 -11.93 18.43
CA LEU A 271 -7.51 -11.62 18.37
C LEU A 271 -8.37 -12.73 18.98
N LEU A 272 -8.06 -14.00 18.65
CA LEU A 272 -8.75 -15.16 19.22
C LEU A 272 -8.48 -15.27 20.72
N ARG A 273 -7.22 -15.12 21.16
CA ARG A 273 -6.85 -15.18 22.58
C ARG A 273 -7.55 -14.10 23.40
N GLU A 274 -7.57 -12.86 22.93
CA GLU A 274 -8.22 -11.75 23.64
C GLU A 274 -9.76 -11.84 23.55
N GLY A 275 -10.30 -12.27 22.41
CA GLY A 275 -11.74 -12.46 22.22
C GLY A 275 -12.33 -13.66 22.96
N LEU A 276 -11.55 -14.72 23.21
CA LEU A 276 -11.95 -15.88 24.02
C LEU A 276 -11.81 -15.61 25.53
N LEU A 277 -10.91 -14.71 25.95
CA LEU A 277 -10.62 -14.46 27.36
C LEU A 277 -11.38 -13.25 27.95
N VAL A 278 -12.07 -12.45 27.13
CA VAL A 278 -12.98 -11.40 27.61
C VAL A 278 -14.41 -11.82 27.29
N PRO A 279 -15.14 -12.44 28.24
CA PRO A 279 -16.59 -12.56 28.12
C PRO A 279 -17.18 -11.15 27.96
N ILE A 280 -18.23 -11.05 27.14
CA ILE A 280 -18.97 -9.83 26.77
C ILE A 280 -19.78 -9.30 27.98
N THR A 281 -19.15 -9.16 29.15
CA THR A 281 -19.80 -8.80 30.42
C THR A 281 -19.00 -7.73 31.14
N SER A 282 -18.77 -6.58 30.53
CA SER A 282 -18.48 -5.35 31.27
C SER A 282 -18.52 -4.14 30.36
N HIS A 283 -19.71 -3.68 29.98
CA HIS A 283 -20.02 -2.26 29.71
C HIS A 283 -21.55 -2.11 29.63
N CYS A 284 -22.21 -2.36 30.75
CA CYS A 284 -23.45 -1.66 31.14
C CYS A 284 -23.04 -0.48 32.00
#